data_AF-A0A5J6SDZ6-F1
#
_entry.id   AF-A0A5J6SDZ6-F1
#
_cell.length_a   1.000
_cell.length_b   1.000
_cell.length_c   1.000
_cell.angle_alpha   90.00
_cell.angle_beta   90.00
_cell.angle_gamma   90.00
#
_symmetry.space_group_name_H-M   'P 1'
#
loop_
_entity.id
_entity.type
_entity.pdbx_description
1 polymer ?
#
loop_
_entity_poly.entity_id
_entity_poly.type
_entity_poly.pdbx_seq_one_letter_code
_entity_poly.pdbx_strand_id
1 'polypeptide(L)'
;SDFTKPPNVQAALQCLNELITNALQHVPDVIKYLSRLHIQSVFNFCAIPQVMAIATLAACYNNPQVFRGVVKIRKGQAVSLMLGASNIGAVKGMFQQYARVIGQKVPGTGKCGAETQQIVMKVQSLSQT
;
A
#
# COMPACT_ATOMS: atom_id res chain seq x y z
N SER A 1 -1.80 9.51 23.19
CA SER A 1 -0.42 8.96 23.18
C SER A 1 0.54 10.05 22.76
N ASP A 2 1.85 9.80 22.71
CA ASP A 2 2.81 10.85 22.32
C ASP A 2 2.73 11.27 20.86
N PHE A 3 2.33 10.37 19.95
CA PHE A 3 2.20 10.68 18.52
C PHE A 3 1.04 11.62 18.17
N THR A 4 0.11 11.89 19.10
CA THR A 4 -0.98 12.85 18.86
C THR A 4 -0.59 14.28 19.25
N LYS A 5 0.57 14.48 19.87
CA LYS A 5 1.02 15.80 20.34
C LYS A 5 1.60 16.61 19.16
N PRO A 6 1.23 17.89 18.98
CA PRO A 6 1.77 18.75 17.91
C PRO A 6 3.31 18.76 17.73
N PRO A 7 4.14 18.79 18.79
CA PRO A 7 5.60 18.78 18.63
C PRO A 7 6.15 17.45 18.07
N ASN A 8 5.39 16.36 18.17
CA ASN A 8 5.85 15.02 17.81
C ASN A 8 5.43 14.57 16.41
N VAL A 9 4.74 15.43 15.63
CA VAL A 9 4.17 15.05 14.32
C VAL A 9 5.24 14.53 13.36
N GLN A 10 6.44 15.10 13.36
CA GLN A 10 7.52 14.66 12.47
C GLN A 10 8.01 13.25 12.83
N ALA A 11 8.26 12.99 14.11
CA ALA A 11 8.68 11.67 14.60
C ALA A 11 7.58 10.62 14.38
N ALA A 12 6.31 11.01 14.59
CA ALA A 12 5.15 10.17 14.33
C ALA A 12 5.08 9.77 12.84
N LEU A 13 5.23 10.74 11.92
CA LEU A 13 5.25 10.48 10.49
C LEU A 13 6.41 9.58 10.05
N GLN A 14 7.60 9.76 10.63
CA GLN A 14 8.75 8.89 10.36
C GLN A 14 8.46 7.46 10.77
N CYS A 15 7.96 7.25 11.99
CA CYS A 15 7.57 5.92 12.48
C CYS A 15 6.48 5.29 11.61
N LEU A 16 5.46 6.06 11.22
CA LEU A 16 4.40 5.59 10.31
C LEU A 16 4.96 5.15 8.96
N ASN A 17 5.85 5.95 8.37
CA ASN A 17 6.45 5.62 7.08
C ASN A 17 7.30 4.35 7.18
N GLU A 18 8.07 4.17 8.25
CA GLU A 18 8.84 2.95 8.49
C GLU A 18 7.96 1.70 8.60
N LEU A 19 6.87 1.78 9.36
CA LEU A 19 5.91 0.68 9.49
C LEU A 19 5.23 0.34 8.16
N ILE A 20 4.90 1.35 7.35
CA ILE A 20 4.34 1.11 6.02
C ILE A 20 5.40 0.49 5.09
N THR A 21 6.65 0.96 5.14
CA THR A 21 7.76 0.39 4.35
C THR A 21 8.03 -1.06 4.72
N ASN A 22 7.92 -1.41 6.00
CA ASN A 22 7.95 -2.79 6.47
C ASN A 22 6.79 -3.61 5.88
N ALA A 23 5.56 -3.11 5.95
CA ALA A 23 4.40 -3.79 5.38
C ALA A 23 4.51 -4.03 3.86
N LEU A 24 5.10 -3.09 3.12
CA LEU A 24 5.32 -3.21 1.67
C LEU A 24 6.26 -4.36 1.30
N GLN A 25 7.11 -4.84 2.22
CA GLN A 25 8.01 -5.97 1.97
C GLN A 25 7.24 -7.27 1.66
N HIS A 26 5.98 -7.38 2.07
CA HIS A 26 5.14 -8.57 1.85
C HIS A 26 4.46 -8.60 0.48
N VAL A 27 4.46 -7.51 -0.28
CA VAL A 27 3.78 -7.44 -1.59
C VAL A 27 4.25 -8.52 -2.58
N PRO A 28 5.56 -8.84 -2.71
CA PRO A 28 6.00 -9.94 -3.58
C PRO A 28 5.38 -11.29 -3.22
N ASP A 29 5.25 -11.59 -1.93
CA ASP A 29 4.66 -12.85 -1.46
C ASP A 29 3.15 -12.88 -1.69
N VAL A 30 2.47 -11.74 -1.53
CA VAL A 30 1.04 -11.60 -1.87
C VAL A 30 0.80 -11.88 -3.36
N ILE A 31 1.61 -11.30 -4.24
CA ILE A 31 1.49 -11.54 -5.69
C ILE A 31 1.76 -13.01 -6.02
N LYS A 32 2.78 -13.62 -5.40
CA LYS A 32 3.11 -15.05 -5.57
C LYS A 32 2.01 -15.98 -5.04
N TYR A 33 1.36 -15.61 -3.95
CA TYR A 33 0.23 -16.37 -3.40
C TYR A 33 -0.98 -16.29 -4.34
N LEU A 34 -1.38 -15.09 -4.74
CA LEU A 34 -2.54 -14.88 -5.61
C LEU A 34 -2.37 -15.51 -6.99
N SER A 35 -1.15 -15.58 -7.53
CA SER A 35 -0.88 -16.21 -8.83
C SER A 35 -1.08 -17.73 -8.84
N ARG A 36 -1.17 -18.37 -7.66
CA ARG A 36 -1.40 -19.82 -7.50
C ARG A 36 -2.87 -20.18 -7.30
N LEU A 37 -3.75 -19.18 -7.21
CA LEU A 37 -5.18 -19.42 -7.03
C LEU A 37 -5.85 -19.62 -8.38
N HIS A 38 -6.34 -20.83 -8.64
CA HIS A 38 -6.98 -21.20 -9.90
C HIS A 38 -8.51 -21.11 -9.87
N ILE A 39 -9.10 -21.10 -8.66
CA ILE A 39 -10.56 -21.01 -8.48
C ILE A 39 -10.95 -19.53 -8.37
N GLN A 40 -11.74 -19.03 -9.33
CA GLN A 40 -12.05 -17.60 -9.45
C GLN A 40 -12.67 -16.99 -8.19
N SER A 41 -13.61 -17.69 -7.54
CA SER A 41 -14.24 -17.21 -6.30
C SER A 41 -13.23 -17.09 -5.15
N VAL A 42 -12.31 -18.05 -5.04
CA VAL A 42 -11.22 -18.02 -4.05
C VAL A 42 -10.22 -16.91 -4.37
N PHE A 43 -9.87 -16.73 -5.66
CA PHE A 43 -9.04 -15.62 -6.10
C PHE A 43 -9.65 -14.28 -5.71
N ASN A 44 -10.93 -14.04 -6.05
CA ASN A 44 -11.62 -12.79 -5.73
C ASN A 44 -11.65 -12.54 -4.21
N PHE A 45 -11.99 -13.57 -3.44
CA PHE A 45 -12.03 -13.50 -1.98
C PHE A 45 -10.68 -13.09 -1.38
N CYS A 46 -9.57 -13.65 -1.89
CA CYS A 46 -8.24 -13.31 -1.42
C CYS A 46 -7.70 -11.99 -2.00
N ALA A 47 -8.00 -11.65 -3.25
CA ALA A 47 -7.43 -10.50 -3.94
C ALA A 47 -8.04 -9.17 -3.47
N ILE A 48 -9.36 -9.13 -3.23
CA ILE A 48 -10.08 -7.92 -2.85
C ILE A 48 -9.51 -7.27 -1.56
N PRO A 49 -9.31 -8.00 -0.45
CA PRO A 49 -8.70 -7.44 0.75
C PRO A 49 -7.28 -6.91 0.51
N GLN A 50 -6.51 -7.57 -0.37
CA GLN A 50 -5.12 -7.20 -0.65
C GLN A 50 -5.02 -5.88 -1.44
N VAL A 51 -5.88 -5.70 -2.45
CA VAL A 51 -5.93 -4.42 -3.19
C VAL A 51 -6.47 -3.26 -2.33
N MET A 52 -7.38 -3.55 -1.40
CA MET A 52 -7.86 -2.55 -0.43
C MET A 52 -6.77 -2.18 0.59
N ALA A 53 -5.97 -3.16 1.01
CA ALA A 53 -4.85 -2.93 1.92
C ALA A 53 -3.80 -2.00 1.31
N ILE A 54 -3.33 -2.26 0.08
CA ILE A 54 -2.34 -1.39 -0.57
C ILE A 54 -2.90 0.02 -0.84
N ALA A 55 -4.18 0.14 -1.17
CA ALA A 55 -4.86 1.44 -1.31
C ALA A 55 -4.90 2.21 0.02
N THR A 56 -5.12 1.51 1.13
CA THR A 56 -5.11 2.09 2.47
C THR A 56 -3.71 2.50 2.91
N LEU A 57 -2.69 1.65 2.67
CA LEU A 57 -1.28 2.02 2.90
C LEU A 57 -0.91 3.27 2.12
N ALA A 58 -1.33 3.38 0.85
CA ALA A 58 -1.12 4.58 0.05
C ALA A 58 -1.86 5.81 0.60
N ALA A 59 -3.05 5.66 1.18
CA ALA A 59 -3.78 6.75 1.84
C ALA A 59 -3.11 7.20 3.16
N CYS A 60 -2.49 6.27 3.89
CA CYS A 60 -1.82 6.52 5.17
C CYS A 60 -0.38 7.04 5.02
N TYR A 61 0.34 6.68 3.96
CA TYR A 61 1.76 7.04 3.82
C TYR A 61 1.96 8.55 3.83
N ASN A 62 2.88 9.00 4.67
CA ASN A 62 3.21 10.41 4.92
C ASN A 62 1.97 11.29 5.22
N ASN A 63 0.97 10.75 5.93
CA ASN A 63 -0.29 11.43 6.21
C ASN A 63 -0.51 11.69 7.71
N PRO A 64 -0.44 12.95 8.19
CA PRO A 64 -0.60 13.26 9.61
C PRO A 64 -2.02 13.02 10.14
N GLN A 65 -3.02 12.86 9.24
CA GLN A 65 -4.40 12.56 9.65
C GLN A 65 -4.53 11.21 10.33
N VAL A 66 -3.59 10.28 10.11
CA VAL A 66 -3.54 8.99 10.82
C VAL A 66 -3.49 9.17 12.33
N PHE A 67 -2.90 10.27 12.81
CA PHE A 67 -2.79 10.57 14.26
C PHE A 67 -3.90 11.47 14.80
N ARG A 68 -4.79 11.96 13.93
CA ARG A 68 -5.85 12.92 14.28
C ARG A 68 -7.24 12.36 14.08
N GLY A 69 -7.36 11.21 13.43
CA GLY A 69 -8.64 10.58 13.15
C GLY A 69 -8.47 9.35 12.28
N VAL A 70 -9.54 9.02 11.56
CA VAL A 70 -9.63 7.76 10.82
C VAL A 70 -9.41 8.00 9.33
N VAL A 71 -8.29 7.50 8.80
CA VAL A 71 -8.02 7.47 7.36
C VAL A 71 -8.68 6.23 6.76
N LYS A 72 -9.59 6.42 5.82
CA LYS A 72 -10.32 5.35 5.11
C LYS A 72 -10.41 5.65 3.63
N ILE A 73 -10.33 4.61 2.81
CA ILE A 73 -10.71 4.70 1.39
C ILE A 73 -12.22 4.96 1.30
N ARG A 74 -12.64 5.75 0.31
CA ARG A 74 -14.05 6.09 0.10
C ARG A 74 -14.83 4.87 -0.40
N LYS A 75 -16.13 4.77 -0.09
CA LYS A 75 -16.98 3.64 -0.54
C LYS A 75 -16.93 3.42 -2.05
N GLY A 76 -17.00 4.48 -2.85
CA GLY A 76 -16.90 4.38 -4.31
C GLY A 76 -15.55 3.82 -4.80
N GLN A 77 -14.45 4.21 -4.14
CA GLN A 77 -13.13 3.65 -4.42
C GLN A 77 -13.06 2.17 -4.04
N ALA A 78 -13.63 1.79 -2.89
CA ALA A 78 -13.69 0.39 -2.48
C ALA A 78 -14.46 -0.46 -3.50
N VAL A 79 -15.62 0.00 -3.98
CA VAL A 79 -16.40 -0.69 -5.03
C VAL A 79 -15.58 -0.83 -6.33
N SER A 80 -14.89 0.22 -6.76
CA SER A 80 -14.03 0.17 -7.95
C SER A 80 -12.90 -0.86 -7.81
N LEU A 81 -12.28 -0.95 -6.62
CA LEU A 81 -11.26 -1.97 -6.33
C LEU A 81 -11.84 -3.37 -6.33
N MET A 82 -13.01 -3.56 -5.72
CA MET A 82 -13.70 -4.86 -5.68
C MET A 82 -14.01 -5.37 -7.08
N LEU A 83 -14.52 -4.50 -7.96
CA LEU A 83 -14.86 -4.87 -9.34
C LEU A 83 -13.63 -5.11 -10.22
N GLY A 84 -12.56 -4.35 -10.00
CA GLY A 84 -11.35 -4.45 -10.82
C GLY A 84 -10.39 -5.57 -10.40
N ALA A 85 -10.47 -6.10 -9.18
CA ALA A 85 -9.59 -7.16 -8.68
C ALA A 85 -10.00 -8.57 -9.18
N SER A 86 -10.12 -8.73 -10.50
CA SER A 86 -10.72 -9.91 -11.15
C SER A 86 -9.71 -10.93 -11.68
N ASN A 87 -8.45 -10.55 -11.87
CA ASN A 87 -7.40 -11.46 -12.31
C ASN A 87 -6.01 -10.95 -11.86
N ILE A 88 -5.00 -11.81 -11.97
CA ILE A 88 -3.64 -11.49 -11.48
C ILE A 88 -3.02 -10.28 -12.18
N GLY A 89 -3.29 -10.08 -13.48
CA GLY A 89 -2.79 -8.93 -14.23
C GLY A 89 -3.39 -7.62 -13.72
N ALA A 90 -4.71 -7.59 -13.51
CA ALA A 90 -5.40 -6.44 -12.94
C ALA A 90 -4.91 -6.12 -11.52
N VAL A 91 -4.74 -7.14 -10.67
CA VAL A 91 -4.21 -6.98 -9.32
C VAL A 91 -2.78 -6.43 -9.35
N LYS A 92 -1.88 -6.98 -10.16
CA LYS A 92 -0.52 -6.46 -10.34
C LYS A 92 -0.53 -4.99 -10.74
N GLY A 93 -1.36 -4.61 -11.72
CA GLY A 93 -1.53 -3.22 -12.14
C GLY A 93 -1.99 -2.29 -11.02
N MET A 94 -2.93 -2.73 -10.18
CA MET A 94 -3.36 -1.97 -9.00
C MET A 94 -2.23 -1.80 -7.97
N PHE A 95 -1.48 -2.87 -7.66
CA PHE A 95 -0.33 -2.79 -6.76
C PHE A 95 0.72 -1.81 -7.27
N GLN A 96 1.03 -1.82 -8.57
CA GLN A 96 1.93 -0.85 -9.16
C GLN A 96 1.41 0.59 -9.04
N GLN A 97 0.14 0.81 -9.34
CA GLN A 97 -0.48 2.13 -9.26
C GLN A 97 -0.35 2.69 -7.85
N TYR A 98 -0.71 1.93 -6.82
CA TYR A 98 -0.62 2.40 -5.44
C TYR A 98 0.82 2.47 -4.93
N ALA A 99 1.72 1.59 -5.37
CA ALA A 99 3.15 1.73 -5.10
C ALA A 99 3.71 3.03 -5.68
N ARG A 100 3.30 3.43 -6.88
CA ARG A 100 3.66 4.72 -7.48
C ARG A 100 3.13 5.90 -6.65
N VAL A 101 1.89 5.82 -6.18
CA VAL A 101 1.30 6.85 -5.29
C VAL A 101 2.12 6.98 -4.00
N ILE A 102 2.56 5.87 -3.40
CA ILE A 102 3.44 5.88 -2.23
C ILE A 102 4.79 6.52 -2.59
N GLY A 103 5.42 6.11 -3.70
CA GLY A 103 6.69 6.65 -4.17
C GLY A 103 6.69 8.17 -4.38
N GLN A 104 5.58 8.73 -4.87
CA GLN A 104 5.39 10.17 -5.04
C GLN A 104 5.29 10.95 -3.70
N LYS A 105 4.94 10.26 -2.61
CA LYS A 105 4.82 10.85 -1.27
C LYS A 105 6.08 10.72 -0.43
N VAL A 106 7.10 10.01 -0.92
CA VAL A 106 8.38 9.85 -0.22
C VAL A 106 9.08 11.21 -0.12
N PRO A 107 9.43 11.67 1.10
CA PRO A 107 10.21 12.90 1.27
C PRO A 107 11.60 12.76 0.61
N GLY A 108 12.07 13.82 -0.06
CA GLY A 108 13.34 13.81 -0.80
C GLY A 108 14.62 13.67 0.04
N THR A 109 14.52 13.74 1.36
CA THR A 109 15.66 13.66 2.29
C THR A 109 15.37 12.71 3.46
N GLY A 110 16.15 11.63 3.59
CA GLY A 110 16.10 10.71 4.74
C GLY A 110 16.29 9.22 4.38
N LYS A 111 16.96 8.46 5.27
CA LYS A 111 17.27 7.02 5.08
C LYS A 111 16.01 6.16 4.83
N CYS A 112 14.95 6.38 5.61
CA CYS A 112 13.66 5.68 5.45
C CYS A 112 13.06 5.87 4.04
N GLY A 113 13.25 7.04 3.43
CA GLY A 113 12.77 7.29 2.07
C GLY A 113 13.46 6.42 1.02
N ALA A 114 14.76 6.13 1.18
CA ALA A 114 15.49 5.28 0.24
C ALA A 114 14.98 3.83 0.25
N GLU A 115 14.71 3.27 1.43
CA GLU A 115 14.14 1.93 1.57
C GLU A 115 12.74 1.84 0.97
N THR A 116 11.89 2.85 1.20
CA THR A 116 10.57 2.92 0.57
C THR A 116 10.69 2.95 -0.95
N GLN A 117 11.60 3.75 -1.51
CA GLN A 117 11.81 3.81 -2.95
C GLN A 117 12.26 2.47 -3.53
N GLN A 118 13.17 1.76 -2.84
CA GLN A 118 13.61 0.43 -3.27
C GLN A 118 12.46 -0.57 -3.34
N ILE A 119 11.63 -0.65 -2.29
CA ILE A 119 10.49 -1.59 -2.31
C ILE A 119 9.42 -1.17 -3.33
N VAL A 120 9.19 0.14 -3.52
CA VAL A 120 8.29 0.64 -4.57
C VAL A 120 8.76 0.23 -5.95
N MET A 121 10.06 0.39 -6.26
CA MET A 121 10.64 -0.06 -7.54
C MET A 121 10.52 -1.57 -7.72
N LYS A 122 10.76 -2.35 -6.66
CA LYS A 122 10.58 -3.80 -6.68
C LYS A 122 9.13 -4.17 -7.01
N VAL A 123 8.15 -3.57 -6.34
CA VAL A 123 6.72 -3.80 -6.62
C VAL A 123 6.36 -3.40 -8.05
N GLN A 124 6.93 -2.30 -8.56
CA GLN A 124 6.70 -1.87 -9.94
C GLN A 124 7.23 -2.87 -10.97
N SER A 125 8.33 -3.58 -10.69
CA SER A 125 8.90 -4.58 -11.60
C SER A 125 8.10 -5.90 -11.66
N LEU A 126 7.31 -6.23 -10.63
CA LEU A 126 6.57 -7.49 -10.51
C LEU A 126 5.36 -7.63 -11.46
N SER A 127 5.04 -6.58 -12.22
CA SER A 127 3.95 -6.60 -13.21
C SER A 127 4.39 -7.12 -14.59
N GLN A 128 5.69 -7.11 -14.86
CA GLN A 128 6.26 -7.46 -16.17
C GLN A 128 6.63 -8.95 -16.28
N THR A 129 6.55 -9.67 -15.17
CA THR A 129 6.72 -11.14 -15.06
C THR A 129 5.38 -11.80 -14.81
#